data_AF-A0A2R4M764-F1
#
_entry.id   AF-A0A2R4M764-F1
#
_cell.length_a   1.000
_cell.length_b   1.000
_cell.length_c   1.000
_cell.angle_alpha   90.00
_cell.angle_beta   90.00
_cell.angle_gamma   90.00
#
_symmetry.space_group_name_H-M   'P 1'
#
loop_
_entity.id
_entity.type
_entity.pdbx_description
1 polymer ?
#
loop_
_entity_poly.entity_id
_entity_poly.type
_entity_poly.pdbx_seq_one_letter_code
_entity_poly.pdbx_strand_id
1 'polypeptide(L)'
;MFWPANDENIIPFHMVSEVMGNFGRDVIIRKMTIEGQLTASTRTWSERCLTSGIVAREESALFVRDFMHICVLAKLLAAYPATLYSPTGNKMKVSEHFFYHGDGLDWVALQFPLDEQSELENLFRLAAKNRLTHAALADRFCFINPMFGTIEIKNNSETLCQDFGDSPRDRNKLITLVSEFKGWSLFWNDDELPTPLEWANRLFPSREFDWKWDEFFSHDTTKQSRLEQVLDEVLQVYPNGKTDSWELVDKRTGHSRRQIMRALEALGRLDWKDRSGRE
;
A
#
# COMPACT_ATOMS: atom_id res chain seq x y z
N MET A 1 6.77 -6.31 15.61
CA MET A 1 5.61 -6.83 14.87
C MET A 1 5.29 -8.20 15.44
N PHE A 2 4.06 -8.42 15.89
CA PHE A 2 3.60 -9.71 16.44
C PHE A 2 3.07 -10.58 15.28
N TRP A 3 3.49 -11.84 15.23
CA TRP A 3 3.00 -12.83 14.26
C TRP A 3 2.14 -13.85 15.00
N PRO A 4 0.85 -14.05 14.63
CA PRO A 4 0.04 -15.08 15.25
C PRO A 4 0.60 -16.46 14.89
N ALA A 5 1.08 -17.20 15.90
CA ALA A 5 1.78 -18.47 15.68
C ALA A 5 0.87 -19.64 15.26
N ASN A 6 -0.46 -19.45 15.23
CA ASN A 6 -1.45 -20.53 15.17
C ASN A 6 -2.45 -20.45 14.00
N ASP A 7 -2.37 -19.44 13.13
CA ASP A 7 -3.18 -19.37 11.90
C ASP A 7 -2.23 -19.48 10.71
N GLU A 8 -2.34 -20.55 9.92
CA GLU A 8 -1.43 -20.81 8.79
C GLU A 8 -1.78 -19.99 7.53
N ASN A 9 -2.99 -19.42 7.46
CA ASN A 9 -3.53 -18.75 6.27
C ASN A 9 -3.81 -17.25 6.50
N ILE A 10 -3.00 -16.58 7.31
CA ILE A 10 -3.15 -15.13 7.55
C ILE A 10 -2.10 -14.31 6.82
N ILE A 11 -2.54 -13.21 6.23
CA ILE A 11 -1.69 -12.24 5.54
C ILE A 11 -1.67 -10.95 6.36
N PRO A 12 -0.47 -10.48 6.77
CA PRO A 12 -0.35 -9.24 7.52
C PRO A 12 -0.58 -8.03 6.63
N PHE A 13 -1.10 -6.96 7.23
CA PHE A 13 -1.41 -5.72 6.52
C PHE A 13 -0.31 -5.16 5.63
N HIS A 14 0.95 -5.15 6.09
CA HIS A 14 2.04 -4.55 5.34
C HIS A 14 2.28 -5.26 4.00
N MET A 15 2.11 -6.59 3.94
CA MET A 15 2.19 -7.36 2.69
C MET A 15 1.05 -6.99 1.76
N VAL A 16 -0.18 -6.91 2.28
CA VAL A 16 -1.34 -6.49 1.46
C VAL A 16 -1.17 -5.05 0.95
N SER A 17 -0.73 -4.13 1.81
CA SER A 17 -0.48 -2.73 1.45
C SER A 17 0.57 -2.59 0.34
N GLU A 18 1.64 -3.40 0.38
CA GLU A 18 2.67 -3.43 -0.67
C GLU A 18 2.10 -3.93 -2.00
N VAL A 19 1.36 -5.03 -1.99
CA VAL A 19 0.68 -5.55 -3.19
C VAL A 19 -0.29 -4.52 -3.76
N MET A 20 -1.05 -3.83 -2.91
CA MET A 20 -1.98 -2.78 -3.35
C MET A 20 -1.27 -1.54 -3.92
N GLY A 21 -0.11 -1.17 -3.37
CA GLY A 21 0.72 -0.10 -3.93
C GLY A 21 1.21 -0.45 -5.33
N ASN A 22 1.64 -1.70 -5.54
CA ASN A 22 2.03 -2.19 -6.86
C ASN A 22 0.82 -2.22 -7.81
N PHE A 23 -0.33 -2.71 -7.36
CA PHE A 23 -1.54 -2.72 -8.18
C PHE A 23 -1.96 -1.32 -8.64
N GLY A 24 -1.96 -0.31 -7.76
CA GLY A 24 -2.26 1.08 -8.14
C GLY A 24 -1.29 1.65 -9.18
N ARG A 25 0.00 1.27 -9.09
CA ARG A 25 1.01 1.61 -10.10
C ARG A 25 0.76 0.90 -11.43
N ASP A 26 0.36 -0.36 -11.39
CA ASP A 26 0.12 -1.17 -12.57
C ASP A 26 -1.08 -0.69 -13.39
N VAL A 27 -2.13 -0.23 -12.71
CA VAL A 27 -3.27 0.47 -13.32
C VAL A 27 -2.80 1.66 -14.18
N ILE A 28 -1.92 2.50 -13.61
CA ILE A 28 -1.34 3.65 -14.29
C ILE A 28 -0.53 3.21 -15.53
N ILE A 29 0.35 2.21 -15.37
CA ILE A 29 1.19 1.69 -16.45
C ILE A 29 0.34 1.10 -17.57
N ARG A 30 -0.74 0.38 -17.25
CA ARG A 30 -1.61 -0.21 -18.26
C ARG A 30 -2.32 0.85 -19.09
N LYS A 31 -2.85 1.89 -18.45
CA LYS A 31 -3.46 3.04 -19.14
C LYS A 31 -2.47 3.67 -20.14
N MET A 32 -1.23 3.91 -19.71
CA MET A 32 -0.16 4.40 -20.59
C MET A 32 0.16 3.43 -21.75
N THR A 33 0.10 2.12 -21.52
CA THR A 33 0.43 1.09 -22.53
C THR A 33 -0.63 1.02 -23.63
N ILE A 34 -1.91 1.00 -23.23
CA ILE A 34 -3.05 0.94 -24.16
C ILE A 34 -3.04 2.15 -25.09
N GLU A 35 -2.69 3.32 -24.58
CA GLU A 35 -2.63 4.56 -25.37
C GLU A 35 -1.35 4.70 -26.19
N GLY A 36 -0.54 3.63 -26.28
CA GLY A 36 0.68 3.60 -27.07
C GLY A 36 1.79 4.52 -26.53
N GLN A 37 1.69 5.00 -25.29
CA GLN A 37 2.67 5.93 -24.70
C GLN A 37 3.88 5.22 -24.06
N LEU A 38 3.80 3.90 -23.85
CA LEU A 38 4.92 3.09 -23.31
C LEU A 38 5.80 2.44 -24.38
N THR A 39 5.41 2.49 -25.67
CA THR A 39 6.12 1.79 -26.74
C THR A 39 7.32 2.57 -27.31
N ALA A 40 7.53 3.82 -26.90
CA ALA A 40 8.71 4.61 -27.25
C ALA A 40 9.13 5.58 -26.14
N SER A 41 10.43 5.60 -25.83
CA SER A 41 11.22 6.76 -25.36
C SER A 41 11.51 7.00 -23.87
N THR A 42 12.61 7.75 -23.70
CA THR A 42 13.27 8.39 -22.57
C THR A 42 12.42 9.38 -21.76
N ARG A 43 11.08 9.32 -21.86
CA ARG A 43 10.17 10.27 -21.19
C ARG A 43 10.14 10.08 -19.69
N THR A 44 10.04 11.19 -18.96
CA THR A 44 9.90 11.19 -17.51
C THR A 44 8.52 10.65 -17.10
N TRP A 45 8.37 10.25 -15.83
CA TRP A 45 7.07 9.79 -15.30
C TRP A 45 5.96 10.83 -15.52
N SER A 46 6.26 12.12 -15.26
CA SER A 46 5.28 13.20 -15.38
C SER A 46 4.77 13.38 -16.81
N GLU A 47 5.68 13.37 -17.78
CA GLU A 47 5.32 13.44 -19.20
C GLU A 47 4.42 12.28 -19.63
N ARG A 48 4.67 11.07 -19.11
CA ARG A 48 3.82 9.91 -19.40
C ARG A 48 2.42 10.06 -18.83
N CYS A 49 2.29 10.51 -17.57
CA CYS A 49 0.98 10.68 -16.94
C CYS A 49 0.14 11.75 -17.66
N LEU A 50 0.78 12.83 -18.12
CA LEU A 50 0.13 13.88 -18.90
C LEU A 50 -0.33 13.38 -20.26
N THR A 51 0.58 12.77 -21.01
CA THR A 51 0.30 12.29 -22.37
C THR A 51 -0.71 11.16 -22.41
N SER A 52 -0.82 10.40 -21.32
CA SER A 52 -1.82 9.35 -21.17
C SER A 52 -3.14 9.78 -20.50
N GLY A 53 -3.35 11.09 -20.33
CA GLY A 53 -4.55 11.65 -19.71
C GLY A 53 -4.83 11.18 -18.28
N ILE A 54 -3.82 10.68 -17.55
CA ILE A 54 -3.97 10.24 -16.16
C ILE A 54 -4.14 11.45 -15.24
N VAL A 55 -3.41 12.51 -15.57
CA VAL A 55 -3.58 13.84 -15.00
C VAL A 55 -3.58 14.86 -16.14
N ALA A 56 -4.27 15.97 -15.94
CA ALA A 56 -4.28 17.11 -16.84
C ALA A 56 -3.11 18.06 -16.59
N ARG A 57 -2.53 18.07 -15.38
CA ARG A 57 -1.46 18.99 -14.97
C ARG A 57 -0.18 18.28 -14.56
N GLU A 58 0.96 18.86 -14.92
CA GLU A 58 2.29 18.25 -14.68
C GLU A 58 2.58 18.11 -13.18
N GLU A 59 2.24 19.13 -12.40
CA GLU A 59 2.44 19.13 -10.95
C GLU A 59 1.71 17.98 -10.23
N SER A 60 0.62 17.48 -10.81
CA SER A 60 -0.19 16.39 -10.26
C SER A 60 0.47 15.02 -10.46
N ALA A 61 1.37 14.89 -11.42
CA ALA A 61 1.85 13.58 -11.87
C ALA A 61 2.72 12.86 -10.83
N LEU A 62 3.48 13.58 -10.00
CA LEU A 62 4.26 12.95 -8.94
C LEU A 62 3.37 12.45 -7.79
N PHE A 63 2.28 13.17 -7.52
CA PHE A 63 1.33 12.81 -6.47
C PHE A 63 0.43 11.63 -6.85
N VAL A 64 0.16 11.45 -8.15
CA VAL A 64 -0.82 10.46 -8.62
C VAL A 64 -0.50 9.03 -8.19
N ARG A 65 0.79 8.66 -8.14
CA ARG A 65 1.22 7.32 -7.69
C ARG A 65 0.86 7.11 -6.23
N ASP A 66 1.20 8.10 -5.41
CA ASP A 66 1.01 8.05 -3.97
C ASP A 66 -0.49 8.09 -3.63
N PHE A 67 -1.27 8.88 -4.37
CA PHE A 67 -2.73 8.89 -4.31
C PHE A 67 -3.34 7.53 -4.66
N MET A 68 -2.93 6.92 -5.77
CA MET A 68 -3.48 5.63 -6.21
C MET A 68 -3.22 4.53 -5.20
N HIS A 69 -2.03 4.48 -4.60
CA HIS A 69 -1.75 3.51 -3.53
C HIS A 69 -2.72 3.66 -2.36
N ILE A 70 -2.86 4.87 -1.81
CA ILE A 70 -3.71 5.09 -0.64
C ILE A 70 -5.20 4.92 -0.97
N CYS A 71 -5.65 5.33 -2.16
CA CYS A 71 -7.02 5.15 -2.60
C CYS A 71 -7.39 3.66 -2.75
N VAL A 72 -6.55 2.86 -3.39
CA VAL A 72 -6.74 1.40 -3.50
C VAL A 72 -6.78 0.77 -2.11
N LEU A 73 -5.87 1.14 -1.22
CA LEU A 73 -5.82 0.63 0.15
C LEU A 73 -7.10 0.97 0.95
N ALA A 74 -7.59 2.21 0.85
CA ALA A 74 -8.83 2.64 1.50
C ALA A 74 -10.04 1.82 0.99
N LYS A 75 -10.12 1.62 -0.33
CA LYS A 75 -11.17 0.80 -0.93
C LYS A 75 -11.09 -0.68 -0.54
N LEU A 76 -9.88 -1.24 -0.44
CA LEU A 76 -9.65 -2.60 0.07
C LEU A 76 -10.22 -2.75 1.48
N LEU A 77 -9.84 -1.84 2.38
CA LEU A 77 -10.24 -1.90 3.77
C LEU A 77 -11.76 -1.79 3.94
N ALA A 78 -12.42 -0.97 3.13
CA ALA A 78 -13.87 -0.85 3.12
C ALA A 78 -14.56 -2.10 2.54
N ALA A 79 -14.02 -2.68 1.47
CA ALA A 79 -14.64 -3.80 0.77
C ALA A 79 -14.39 -5.17 1.41
N TYR A 80 -13.25 -5.34 2.09
CA TYR A 80 -12.79 -6.59 2.69
C TYR A 80 -12.30 -6.32 4.11
N PRO A 81 -13.19 -6.37 5.11
CA PRO A 81 -12.83 -6.03 6.48
C PRO A 81 -11.76 -6.96 7.06
N ALA A 82 -10.66 -6.38 7.55
CA ALA A 82 -9.61 -7.14 8.21
C ALA A 82 -10.07 -7.69 9.58
N THR A 83 -9.41 -8.76 10.02
CA THR A 83 -9.49 -9.26 11.39
C THR A 83 -8.40 -8.58 12.24
N LEU A 84 -8.78 -8.11 13.43
CA LEU A 84 -7.85 -7.58 14.41
C LEU A 84 -7.26 -8.70 15.28
N TYR A 85 -5.95 -8.66 15.48
CA TYR A 85 -5.22 -9.53 16.38
C TYR A 85 -4.56 -8.73 17.50
N SER A 86 -4.81 -9.13 18.74
CA SER A 86 -4.15 -8.55 19.90
C SER A 86 -2.71 -9.02 20.02
N PRO A 87 -1.84 -8.27 20.72
CA PRO A 87 -0.48 -8.74 21.05
C PRO A 87 -0.44 -10.04 21.87
N THR A 88 -1.59 -10.45 22.44
CA THR A 88 -1.74 -11.67 23.23
C THR A 88 -2.40 -12.81 22.45
N GLY A 89 -2.68 -12.62 21.15
CA GLY A 89 -3.24 -13.65 20.27
C GLY A 89 -4.78 -13.74 20.26
N ASN A 90 -5.49 -12.78 20.83
CA ASN A 90 -6.96 -12.71 20.70
C ASN A 90 -7.32 -12.18 19.32
N LYS A 91 -8.42 -12.68 18.73
CA LYS A 91 -8.92 -12.23 17.43
C LYS A 91 -10.31 -11.63 17.51
N MET A 92 -10.55 -10.60 16.71
CA MET A 92 -11.85 -9.92 16.65
C MET A 92 -12.13 -9.39 15.25
N LYS A 93 -13.36 -9.56 14.77
CA LYS A 93 -13.84 -8.83 13.58
C LYS A 93 -14.19 -7.40 14.00
N VAL A 94 -13.71 -6.43 13.25
CA VAL A 94 -13.92 -5.01 13.55
C VAL A 94 -14.83 -4.38 12.51
N SER A 95 -15.56 -3.35 12.93
CA SER A 95 -16.41 -2.58 12.03
C SER A 95 -15.57 -1.73 11.07
N GLU A 96 -16.08 -1.53 9.85
CA GLU A 96 -15.49 -0.70 8.79
C GLU A 96 -15.12 0.72 9.25
N HIS A 97 -15.80 1.25 10.27
CA HIS A 97 -15.55 2.56 10.87
C HIS A 97 -14.11 2.72 11.38
N PHE A 98 -13.44 1.62 11.74
CA PHE A 98 -12.04 1.63 12.16
C PHE A 98 -11.08 1.90 11.00
N PHE A 99 -11.53 1.68 9.77
CA PHE A 99 -10.70 1.75 8.58
C PHE A 99 -10.92 3.00 7.72
N TYR A 100 -11.77 3.91 8.20
CA TYR A 100 -12.12 5.11 7.48
C TYR A 100 -10.91 6.00 7.18
N HIS A 101 -10.88 6.53 5.97
CA HIS A 101 -9.94 7.56 5.53
C HIS A 101 -10.64 8.91 5.55
N GLY A 102 -10.07 9.93 6.22
CA GLY A 102 -10.70 11.24 6.42
C GLY A 102 -10.93 12.10 5.17
N ASP A 103 -10.70 11.53 3.98
CA ASP A 103 -11.05 12.15 2.68
C ASP A 103 -12.09 11.33 1.91
N GLY A 104 -12.65 10.26 2.51
CA GLY A 104 -13.63 9.39 1.86
C GLY A 104 -13.10 8.68 0.61
N LEU A 105 -11.82 8.33 0.57
CA LEU A 105 -11.19 7.74 -0.64
C LEU A 105 -11.78 6.38 -1.04
N ASP A 106 -12.43 5.69 -0.11
CA ASP A 106 -13.20 4.49 -0.35
C ASP A 106 -14.42 4.75 -1.27
N TRP A 107 -14.98 5.97 -1.26
CA TRP A 107 -16.17 6.36 -2.02
C TRP A 107 -15.87 6.94 -3.41
N VAL A 108 -14.62 7.36 -3.66
CA VAL A 108 -14.22 8.04 -4.91
C VAL A 108 -14.40 7.13 -6.12
N ALA A 109 -15.08 7.59 -7.17
CA ALA A 109 -15.15 6.87 -8.44
C ALA A 109 -13.98 7.31 -9.33
N LEU A 110 -12.99 6.43 -9.53
CA LEU A 110 -11.79 6.79 -10.29
C LEU A 110 -12.11 6.97 -11.79
N GLN A 111 -12.03 8.21 -12.25
CA GLN A 111 -12.15 8.62 -13.65
C GLN A 111 -10.92 9.43 -14.07
N PHE A 112 -10.41 9.20 -15.28
CA PHE A 112 -9.23 9.93 -15.76
C PHE A 112 -9.65 11.14 -16.61
N PRO A 113 -9.00 12.30 -16.48
CA PRO A 113 -7.87 12.61 -15.59
C PRO A 113 -8.29 12.79 -14.12
N LEU A 114 -7.45 12.29 -13.19
CA LEU A 114 -7.77 12.26 -11.75
C LEU A 114 -7.84 13.65 -11.13
N ASP A 115 -7.01 14.58 -11.58
CA ASP A 115 -6.89 15.92 -10.99
C ASP A 115 -7.91 16.93 -11.53
N GLU A 116 -8.85 16.49 -12.38
CA GLU A 116 -10.03 17.25 -12.80
C GLU A 116 -11.31 16.80 -12.07
N GLN A 117 -11.26 15.72 -11.28
CA GLN A 117 -12.39 15.29 -10.46
C GLN A 117 -12.64 16.28 -9.31
N SER A 118 -13.89 16.74 -9.20
CA SER A 118 -14.30 17.73 -8.18
C SER A 118 -14.04 17.26 -6.75
N GLU A 119 -14.25 15.98 -6.48
CA GLU A 119 -14.03 15.33 -5.19
C GLU A 119 -12.54 15.23 -4.82
N LEU A 120 -11.65 15.26 -5.82
CA LEU A 120 -10.19 15.19 -5.62
C LEU A 120 -9.49 16.56 -5.74
N GLU A 121 -10.21 17.61 -6.14
CA GLU A 121 -9.65 18.92 -6.43
C GLU A 121 -8.79 19.44 -5.27
N ASN A 122 -9.29 19.34 -4.04
CA ASN A 122 -8.59 19.85 -2.87
C ASN A 122 -7.29 19.06 -2.59
N LEU A 123 -7.30 17.73 -2.76
CA LEU A 123 -6.12 16.88 -2.55
C LEU A 123 -5.02 17.23 -3.55
N PHE A 124 -5.35 17.26 -4.84
CA PHE A 124 -4.39 17.61 -5.89
C PHE A 124 -3.91 19.05 -5.76
N ARG A 125 -4.77 19.99 -5.37
CA ARG A 125 -4.39 21.38 -5.10
C ARG A 125 -3.42 21.51 -3.92
N LEU A 126 -3.59 20.71 -2.86
CA LEU A 126 -2.66 20.69 -1.72
C LEU A 126 -1.33 20.04 -2.11
N ALA A 127 -1.36 18.96 -2.89
CA ALA A 127 -0.18 18.29 -3.42
C ALA A 127 0.63 19.23 -4.33
N ALA A 128 -0.01 19.93 -5.26
CA ALA A 128 0.61 20.93 -6.13
C ALA A 128 1.33 22.05 -5.36
N LYS A 129 0.88 22.36 -4.14
CA LYS A 129 1.50 23.34 -3.24
C LYS A 129 2.56 22.74 -2.32
N ASN A 130 2.94 21.48 -2.52
CA ASN A 130 3.81 20.68 -1.64
C ASN A 130 3.32 20.63 -0.18
N ARG A 131 1.99 20.72 0.03
CA ARG A 131 1.36 20.67 1.37
C ARG A 131 0.80 19.31 1.72
N LEU A 132 0.80 18.38 0.77
CA LEU A 132 0.32 17.03 0.96
C LEU A 132 1.33 16.07 0.32
N THR A 133 2.03 15.31 1.17
CA THR A 133 2.96 14.25 0.77
C THR A 133 2.29 12.89 0.91
N HIS A 134 2.91 11.82 0.39
CA HIS A 134 2.44 10.45 0.61
C HIS A 134 2.20 10.14 2.09
N ALA A 135 3.18 10.42 2.96
CA ALA A 135 3.06 10.19 4.39
C ALA A 135 1.90 10.98 5.00
N ALA A 136 1.74 12.25 4.61
CA ALA A 136 0.64 13.08 5.07
C ALA A 136 -0.73 12.61 4.54
N LEU A 137 -0.80 11.97 3.37
CA LEU A 137 -2.01 11.35 2.85
C LEU A 137 -2.33 10.07 3.64
N ALA A 138 -1.35 9.19 3.81
CA ALA A 138 -1.50 7.96 4.58
C ALA A 138 -1.88 8.24 6.05
N ASP A 139 -1.35 9.29 6.66
CA ASP A 139 -1.68 9.71 8.03
C ASP A 139 -3.14 10.16 8.20
N ARG A 140 -3.92 10.27 7.11
CA ARG A 140 -5.34 10.65 7.13
C ARG A 140 -6.31 9.47 7.29
N PHE A 141 -5.82 8.23 7.37
CA PHE A 141 -6.61 7.15 8.00
C PHE A 141 -6.98 7.54 9.43
N CYS A 142 -8.20 7.32 9.90
CA CYS A 142 -8.58 7.80 11.24
C CYS A 142 -7.83 7.06 12.36
N PHE A 143 -7.80 5.73 12.28
CA PHE A 143 -7.36 4.89 13.40
C PHE A 143 -6.33 3.83 13.02
N ILE A 144 -5.91 3.79 11.76
CA ILE A 144 -4.88 2.86 11.29
C ILE A 144 -3.55 3.62 11.12
N ASN A 145 -2.48 2.96 11.55
CA ASN A 145 -1.13 3.25 11.07
C ASN A 145 -0.88 2.47 9.76
N PRO A 146 -0.88 3.13 8.60
CA PRO A 146 -0.79 2.47 7.29
C PRO A 146 0.59 1.89 6.97
N MET A 147 1.59 2.11 7.82
CA MET A 147 2.89 1.44 7.68
C MET A 147 2.87 0.04 8.30
N PHE A 148 2.20 -0.11 9.44
CA PHE A 148 2.25 -1.34 10.24
C PHE A 148 0.92 -2.09 10.29
N GLY A 149 -0.18 -1.47 9.84
CA GLY A 149 -1.52 -2.00 9.98
C GLY A 149 -1.97 -2.11 11.43
N THR A 150 -1.48 -1.25 12.31
CA THR A 150 -1.83 -1.26 13.74
C THR A 150 -2.87 -0.19 14.05
N ILE A 151 -3.75 -0.48 15.00
CA ILE A 151 -4.68 0.51 15.52
C ILE A 151 -3.94 1.55 16.37
N GLU A 152 -4.12 2.82 16.02
CA GLU A 152 -3.48 3.96 16.65
C GLU A 152 -4.44 5.16 16.68
N ILE A 153 -4.52 5.84 17.83
CA ILE A 153 -5.19 7.14 17.92
C ILE A 153 -4.13 8.22 17.67
N LYS A 154 -4.31 8.95 16.58
CA LYS A 154 -3.43 10.02 16.11
C LYS A 154 -3.96 11.38 16.55
N ASN A 155 -3.10 12.39 16.55
CA ASN A 155 -3.47 13.74 16.99
C ASN A 155 -4.61 14.34 16.15
N ASN A 156 -4.73 13.94 14.88
CA ASN A 156 -5.78 14.39 13.96
C ASN A 156 -6.99 13.44 13.91
N SER A 157 -7.02 12.30 14.63
CA SER A 157 -8.11 11.33 14.55
C SER A 157 -9.48 11.94 14.86
N GLU A 158 -9.57 12.83 15.86
CA GLU A 158 -10.82 13.52 16.19
C GLU A 158 -11.32 14.45 15.07
N THR A 159 -10.38 15.07 14.35
CA THR A 159 -10.70 15.94 13.21
C THR A 159 -11.09 15.13 11.99
N LEU A 160 -10.44 13.99 11.76
CA LEU A 160 -10.71 13.12 10.62
C LEU A 160 -12.01 12.32 10.80
N CYS A 161 -12.43 12.04 12.03
CA CYS A 161 -13.68 11.34 12.32
C CYS A 161 -14.88 12.29 12.48
N GLN A 162 -14.79 13.53 11.97
CA GLN A 162 -15.84 14.53 12.09
C GLN A 162 -17.20 14.07 11.53
N ASP A 163 -17.16 13.21 10.51
CA ASP A 163 -18.36 12.66 9.87
C ASP A 163 -19.05 11.56 10.69
N PHE A 164 -18.41 11.08 11.77
CA PHE A 164 -19.00 10.08 12.66
C PHE A 164 -19.79 10.73 13.80
N GLY A 165 -21.04 11.07 13.49
CA GLY A 165 -22.03 11.54 14.45
C GLY A 165 -22.14 13.06 14.55
N ASP A 166 -23.35 13.53 14.86
CA ASP A 166 -23.71 14.95 14.84
C ASP A 166 -23.08 15.77 15.97
N SER A 167 -22.49 15.10 16.97
CA SER A 167 -21.98 15.73 18.17
C SER A 167 -20.54 15.30 18.51
N PRO A 168 -19.73 16.19 19.12
CA PRO A 168 -18.43 15.81 19.68
C PRO A 168 -18.52 14.64 20.67
N ARG A 169 -19.67 14.47 21.33
CA ARG A 169 -19.89 13.37 22.29
C ARG A 169 -19.89 12.01 21.59
N ASP A 170 -20.47 11.90 20.41
CA ASP A 170 -20.55 10.63 19.68
C ASP A 170 -19.20 10.26 19.09
N ARG A 171 -18.45 11.24 18.57
CA ARG A 171 -17.04 11.07 18.17
C ARG A 171 -16.18 10.58 19.33
N ASN A 172 -16.35 11.17 20.51
CA ASN A 172 -15.62 10.74 21.71
C ASN A 172 -15.95 9.31 22.13
N LYS A 173 -17.18 8.82 21.91
CA LYS A 173 -17.52 7.40 22.14
C LYS A 173 -16.76 6.49 21.18
N LEU A 174 -16.69 6.85 19.90
CA LEU A 174 -15.93 6.08 18.91
C LEU A 174 -14.43 6.07 19.27
N ILE A 175 -13.84 7.21 19.59
CA ILE A 175 -12.43 7.30 20.01
C ILE A 175 -12.18 6.46 21.27
N THR A 176 -13.08 6.52 22.25
CA THR A 176 -12.99 5.71 23.48
C THR A 176 -13.05 4.22 23.15
N LEU A 177 -13.97 3.79 22.28
CA LEU A 177 -14.06 2.41 21.84
C LEU A 177 -12.78 1.96 21.12
N VAL A 178 -12.27 2.75 20.17
CA VAL A 178 -11.04 2.45 19.43
C VAL A 178 -9.83 2.35 20.38
N SER A 179 -9.80 3.15 21.46
CA SER A 179 -8.68 3.18 22.40
C SER A 179 -8.44 1.83 23.09
N GLU A 180 -9.48 1.01 23.25
CA GLU A 180 -9.39 -0.34 23.83
C GLU A 180 -8.59 -1.31 22.93
N PHE A 181 -8.51 -1.01 21.64
CA PHE A 181 -7.84 -1.83 20.63
C PHE A 181 -6.50 -1.26 20.18
N LYS A 182 -5.98 -0.21 20.85
CA LYS A 182 -4.70 0.39 20.49
C LYS A 182 -3.58 -0.66 20.50
N GLY A 183 -2.79 -0.70 19.42
CA GLY A 183 -1.69 -1.65 19.24
C GLY A 183 -2.09 -3.04 18.74
N TRP A 184 -3.39 -3.28 18.49
CA TRP A 184 -3.83 -4.47 17.76
C TRP A 184 -3.49 -4.31 16.28
N SER A 185 -3.24 -5.42 15.61
CA SER A 185 -2.78 -5.45 14.22
C SER A 185 -3.84 -6.05 13.30
N LEU A 186 -3.86 -5.55 12.06
CA LEU A 186 -4.75 -5.99 11.00
C LEU A 186 -4.14 -7.18 10.24
N PHE A 187 -4.96 -8.21 10.06
CA PHE A 187 -4.67 -9.38 9.26
C PHE A 187 -5.89 -9.74 8.41
N TRP A 188 -5.62 -10.33 7.26
CA TRP A 188 -6.66 -10.98 6.44
C TRP A 188 -6.44 -12.47 6.45
N ASN A 189 -7.51 -13.24 6.34
CA ASN A 189 -7.37 -14.62 5.86
C ASN A 189 -7.13 -14.56 4.36
N ASP A 190 -6.21 -15.38 3.85
CA ASP A 190 -5.90 -15.44 2.42
C ASP A 190 -7.15 -15.74 1.58
N ASP A 191 -7.99 -16.67 2.08
CA ASP A 191 -9.26 -17.05 1.45
C ASP A 191 -10.33 -15.92 1.43
N GLU A 192 -10.15 -14.86 2.24
CA GLU A 192 -11.06 -13.71 2.28
C GLU A 192 -10.59 -12.56 1.37
N LEU A 193 -9.36 -12.60 0.87
CA LEU A 193 -8.87 -11.63 -0.10
C LEU A 193 -9.33 -12.02 -1.51
N PRO A 194 -9.82 -11.05 -2.29
CA PRO A 194 -10.26 -11.35 -3.62
C PRO A 194 -9.06 -11.55 -4.54
N THR A 195 -9.30 -12.27 -5.62
CA THR A 195 -8.31 -12.39 -6.69
C THR A 195 -8.00 -11.02 -7.28
N PRO A 196 -6.79 -10.83 -7.85
CA PRO A 196 -6.45 -9.56 -8.50
C PRO A 196 -7.42 -9.13 -9.61
N LEU A 197 -8.09 -10.08 -10.27
CA LEU A 197 -9.16 -9.81 -11.24
C LEU A 197 -10.43 -9.22 -10.57
N GLU A 198 -10.86 -9.81 -9.47
CA GLU A 198 -12.01 -9.32 -8.71
C GLU A 198 -11.73 -7.93 -8.12
N TRP A 199 -10.50 -7.68 -7.67
CA TRP A 199 -10.01 -6.36 -7.28
C TRP A 199 -10.24 -5.33 -8.38
N ALA A 200 -9.69 -5.62 -9.54
CA ALA A 200 -9.78 -4.79 -10.72
C ALA A 200 -11.22 -4.41 -11.08
N ASN A 201 -12.10 -5.41 -11.17
CA ASN A 201 -13.50 -5.20 -11.53
C ASN A 201 -14.27 -4.39 -10.47
N ARG A 202 -13.93 -4.56 -9.20
CA ARG A 202 -14.62 -3.88 -8.09
C ARG A 202 -14.13 -2.45 -7.90
N LEU A 203 -12.84 -2.19 -8.11
CA LEU A 203 -12.23 -0.88 -7.94
C LEU A 203 -12.41 0.01 -9.18
N PHE A 204 -12.54 -0.58 -10.37
CA PHE A 204 -12.68 0.12 -11.64
C PHE A 204 -13.89 -0.38 -12.44
N PRO A 205 -15.13 -0.22 -11.92
CA PRO A 205 -16.33 -0.75 -12.56
C PRO A 205 -16.76 0.01 -13.84
N SER A 206 -16.05 1.08 -14.24
CA SER A 206 -16.41 1.89 -15.40
C SER A 206 -16.10 1.17 -16.73
N ARG A 207 -16.95 1.41 -17.73
CA ARG A 207 -16.77 0.95 -19.13
C ARG A 207 -15.53 1.52 -19.83
N GLU A 208 -14.83 2.48 -19.24
CA GLU A 208 -13.54 2.97 -19.77
C GLU A 208 -12.44 1.89 -19.71
N PHE A 209 -12.63 0.89 -18.85
CA PHE A 209 -11.66 -0.16 -18.62
C PHE A 209 -12.23 -1.50 -19.10
N ASP A 210 -12.47 -1.63 -20.41
CA ASP A 210 -12.70 -2.94 -21.06
C ASP A 210 -11.38 -3.73 -21.13
N TRP A 211 -10.77 -3.92 -19.96
CA TRP A 211 -9.47 -4.54 -19.80
C TRP A 211 -9.67 -6.03 -19.60
N LYS A 212 -8.94 -6.83 -20.38
CA LYS A 212 -8.74 -8.24 -20.07
C LYS A 212 -7.73 -8.34 -18.94
N TRP A 213 -8.18 -8.10 -17.73
CA TRP A 213 -7.41 -8.26 -16.49
C TRP A 213 -6.82 -9.67 -16.36
N ASP A 214 -7.48 -10.69 -16.91
CA ASP A 214 -6.98 -12.06 -17.00
C ASP A 214 -5.63 -12.14 -17.74
N GLU A 215 -5.43 -11.34 -18.79
CA GLU A 215 -4.17 -11.27 -19.54
C GLU A 215 -3.04 -10.60 -18.72
N PHE A 216 -3.40 -9.78 -17.73
CA PHE A 216 -2.48 -9.07 -16.85
C PHE A 216 -1.99 -9.95 -15.70
N PHE A 217 -2.89 -10.69 -15.05
CA PHE A 217 -2.52 -11.63 -13.99
C PHE A 217 -2.03 -13.00 -14.49
N SER A 218 -2.20 -13.28 -15.79
CA SER A 218 -1.58 -14.43 -16.45
C SER A 218 -0.14 -14.16 -16.94
N HIS A 219 0.37 -12.92 -16.82
CA HIS A 219 1.80 -12.70 -16.90
C HIS A 219 2.45 -13.26 -15.63
N ASP A 220 2.84 -14.53 -15.74
CA ASP A 220 3.82 -15.24 -14.94
C ASP A 220 4.47 -14.39 -13.83
N THR A 221 3.95 -14.54 -12.61
CA THR A 221 4.65 -14.24 -11.36
C THR A 221 5.97 -15.01 -11.21
N THR A 222 6.34 -15.85 -12.18
CA THR A 222 7.52 -16.72 -12.15
C THR A 222 8.80 -16.09 -12.69
N LYS A 223 8.76 -14.86 -13.22
CA LYS A 223 10.01 -14.09 -13.47
C LYS A 223 10.21 -13.00 -12.44
N GLN A 224 10.13 -13.40 -11.18
CA GLN A 224 10.84 -12.68 -10.12
C GLN A 224 12.27 -12.48 -10.59
N SER A 225 12.74 -11.23 -10.59
CA SER A 225 14.11 -10.97 -11.03
C SER A 225 15.04 -11.76 -10.12
N ARG A 226 16.15 -12.25 -10.68
CA ARG A 226 17.14 -13.01 -9.90
C ARG A 226 17.60 -12.25 -8.64
N LEU A 227 17.51 -10.92 -8.64
CA LEU A 227 17.85 -10.08 -7.50
C LEU A 227 16.76 -10.08 -6.41
N GLU A 228 15.48 -10.08 -6.79
CA GLU A 228 14.36 -10.21 -5.84
C GLU A 228 14.34 -11.61 -5.21
N GLN A 229 14.60 -12.67 -5.98
CA GLN A 229 14.73 -14.03 -5.44
C GLN A 229 15.84 -14.13 -4.39
N VAL A 230 17.01 -13.55 -4.70
CA VAL A 230 18.14 -13.51 -3.76
C VAL A 230 17.75 -12.76 -2.48
N LEU A 231 16.99 -11.67 -2.58
CA LEU A 231 16.60 -10.89 -1.42
C LEU A 231 15.57 -11.63 -0.56
N ASP A 232 14.58 -12.27 -1.16
CA ASP A 232 13.56 -13.03 -0.44
C ASP A 232 14.16 -14.21 0.32
N GLU A 233 15.06 -14.97 -0.32
CA GLU A 233 15.77 -16.08 0.32
C GLU A 233 16.65 -15.58 1.49
N VAL A 234 17.25 -14.39 1.35
CA VAL A 234 18.02 -13.76 2.42
C VAL A 234 17.11 -13.30 3.58
N LEU A 235 15.94 -12.72 3.28
CA LEU A 235 14.97 -12.25 4.28
C LEU A 235 14.25 -13.40 4.99
N GLN A 236 14.03 -14.53 4.33
CA GLN A 236 13.49 -15.73 4.97
C GLN A 236 14.46 -16.27 6.04
N VAL A 237 15.76 -16.25 5.77
CA VAL A 237 16.78 -16.73 6.72
C VAL A 237 17.08 -15.66 7.79
N TYR A 238 17.01 -14.38 7.43
CA TYR A 238 17.32 -13.24 8.32
C TYR A 238 16.25 -12.13 8.24
N PRO A 239 15.05 -12.37 8.78
CA PRO A 239 13.91 -11.46 8.65
C PRO A 239 14.11 -10.08 9.31
N ASN A 240 15.08 -9.97 10.22
CA ASN A 240 15.40 -8.72 10.93
C ASN A 240 16.69 -8.05 10.43
N GLY A 241 17.34 -8.59 9.38
CA GLY A 241 18.56 -8.04 8.79
C GLY A 241 19.77 -7.93 9.70
N LYS A 242 19.81 -8.71 10.78
CA LYS A 242 20.96 -8.81 11.69
C LYS A 242 21.72 -10.09 11.41
N THR A 243 22.99 -9.97 11.07
CA THR A 243 23.90 -11.11 10.87
C THR A 243 25.23 -10.78 11.54
N ASP A 244 25.83 -11.77 12.21
CA ASP A 244 27.11 -11.60 12.92
C ASP A 244 28.32 -11.83 12.00
N SER A 245 28.12 -12.45 10.83
CA SER A 245 29.18 -12.69 9.83
C SER A 245 28.60 -13.00 8.44
N TRP A 246 29.22 -12.43 7.40
CA TRP A 246 28.91 -12.71 6.00
C TRP A 246 29.14 -14.17 5.60
N GLU A 247 30.12 -14.85 6.21
CA GLU A 247 30.39 -16.27 5.94
C GLU A 247 29.19 -17.15 6.32
N LEU A 248 28.46 -16.76 7.37
CA LEU A 248 27.26 -17.47 7.82
C LEU A 248 26.06 -17.21 6.90
N VAL A 249 25.97 -16.00 6.32
CA VAL A 249 24.92 -15.63 5.37
C VAL A 249 25.11 -16.39 4.07
N ASP A 250 26.32 -16.38 3.51
CA ASP A 250 26.63 -17.06 2.26
C ASP A 250 26.38 -18.57 2.36
N LYS A 251 26.74 -19.20 3.49
CA LYS A 251 26.53 -20.62 3.72
C LYS A 251 25.05 -21.01 3.87
N ARG A 252 24.22 -20.13 4.44
CA ARG A 252 22.79 -20.44 4.69
C ARG A 252 21.87 -20.07 3.54
N THR A 253 22.23 -19.04 2.78
CA THR A 253 21.44 -18.57 1.62
C THR A 253 21.92 -19.17 0.31
N GLY A 254 23.16 -19.68 0.25
CA GLY A 254 23.77 -20.21 -0.97
C GLY A 254 24.20 -19.14 -1.97
N HIS A 255 24.03 -17.86 -1.63
CA HIS A 255 24.42 -16.72 -2.47
C HIS A 255 25.69 -16.07 -1.95
N SER A 256 26.54 -15.58 -2.85
CA SER A 256 27.73 -14.83 -2.44
C SER A 256 27.35 -13.44 -1.91
N ARG A 257 28.13 -12.92 -0.96
CA ARG A 257 28.04 -11.52 -0.49
C ARG A 257 27.85 -10.49 -1.60
N ARG A 258 28.55 -10.66 -2.73
CA ARG A 258 28.47 -9.75 -3.89
C ARG A 258 27.09 -9.76 -4.57
N GLN A 259 26.44 -10.92 -4.64
CA GLN A 259 25.09 -11.05 -5.23
C GLN A 259 24.04 -10.42 -4.30
N ILE A 260 24.15 -10.68 -3.00
CA ILE A 260 23.26 -10.13 -1.98
C ILE A 260 23.37 -8.61 -1.94
N MET A 261 24.59 -8.06 -1.95
CA MET A 261 24.82 -6.61 -1.94
C MET A 261 24.29 -5.93 -3.21
N ARG A 262 24.39 -6.58 -4.37
CA ARG A 262 23.78 -6.08 -5.61
C ARG A 262 22.25 -6.08 -5.54
N ALA A 263 21.64 -7.10 -4.94
CA ALA A 263 20.20 -7.17 -4.74
C ALA A 263 19.73 -6.05 -3.79
N LEU A 264 20.41 -5.87 -2.66
CA LEU A 264 20.14 -4.81 -1.68
C LEU A 264 20.29 -3.40 -2.29
N GLU A 265 21.34 -3.17 -3.08
CA GLU A 265 21.55 -1.89 -3.79
C GLU A 265 20.47 -1.61 -4.83
N ALA A 266 20.14 -2.60 -5.67
CA ALA A 266 19.16 -2.45 -6.74
C ALA A 266 17.73 -2.20 -6.22
N LEU A 267 17.42 -2.75 -5.05
CA LEU A 267 16.08 -2.66 -4.43
C LEU A 267 16.01 -1.61 -3.30
N GLY A 268 17.04 -0.78 -3.15
CA GLY A 268 17.04 0.35 -2.22
C GLY A 268 17.08 -0.02 -0.72
N ARG A 269 17.48 -1.24 -0.38
CA ARG A 269 17.62 -1.77 1.00
C ARG A 269 19.05 -1.60 1.52
N LEU A 270 19.56 -0.37 1.45
CA LEU A 270 20.92 -0.02 1.88
C LEU A 270 21.09 0.02 3.41
N ASP A 271 20.00 -0.05 4.16
CA ASP A 271 19.98 -0.13 5.63
C ASP A 271 20.65 -1.40 6.18
N TRP A 272 20.82 -2.42 5.34
CA TRP A 272 21.64 -3.61 5.61
C TRP A 272 23.15 -3.38 5.51
N LYS A 273 23.60 -2.39 4.71
CA LYS A 273 25.03 -2.10 4.53
C LYS A 273 25.67 -1.51 5.77
N ASP A 274 24.95 -0.64 6.48
CA ASP A 274 25.50 0.15 7.58
C ASP A 274 25.45 -0.56 8.95
N ARG A 275 24.90 -1.77 9.01
CA ARG A 275 24.70 -2.50 10.29
C ARG A 275 25.59 -3.72 10.47
N SER A 276 26.31 -4.15 9.43
CA SER A 276 27.30 -5.23 9.51
C SER A 276 28.71 -4.64 9.53
N GLY A 277 29.12 -4.15 10.70
CA GLY A 277 30.52 -4.02 11.10
C GLY A 277 31.43 -3.16 10.24
N ARG A 278 31.86 -2.03 10.81
CA ARG A 278 33.21 -1.53 10.57
C ARG A 278 34.20 -2.67 10.81
N GLU A 279 34.98 -3.00 9.79
CA GLU A 279 36.40 -3.32 9.95
C GLU A 279 37.19 -2.15 9.37
#